data_AF-A0AA49J937-F1
#
_entry.id   AF-A0AA49J937-F1
#
_cell.length_a   1.000
_cell.length_b   1.000
_cell.length_c   1.000
_cell.angle_alpha   90.00
_cell.angle_beta   90.00
_cell.angle_gamma   90.00
#
_symmetry.space_group_name_H-M   'P 1'
#
loop_
_entity.id
_entity.type
_entity.pdbx_description
1 polymer ?
#
loop_
_entity_poly.entity_id
_entity_poly.type
_entity_poly.pdbx_seq_one_letter_code
_entity_poly.pdbx_strand_id
1 'polypeptide(L)'
;MRLYLLLFSLIVFFTACENSTVAPNEEFLGLQFFPIEFQDVDKYSVEEINYNNDGTIDTSRYFLQDEWNDSIAIDGGAKLEGYRYRINQNGDKEIVSTIIKTRTSNLAKLQLGNSDEVKLSFPIAEDKSWNGVPEEFEEDEYTILKAFQSYDLADSTFQNTLQVIQEDNQDSISNYDQRIEVYAANVGLIYRISSQLEFCRDTECLGLQEIDFGKTIRMRREFD
;
A
#
# COMPACT_ATOMS: atom_id res chain seq x y z
N MET A 1 -14.79 -24.71 -63.72
CA MET A 1 -15.07 -23.47 -62.97
C MET A 1 -15.79 -23.69 -61.64
N ARG A 2 -16.77 -24.61 -61.52
CA ARG A 2 -17.44 -24.92 -60.24
C ARG A 2 -16.57 -25.64 -59.18
N LEU A 3 -15.54 -26.38 -59.60
CA LEU A 3 -14.64 -27.11 -58.70
C LEU A 3 -13.61 -26.21 -57.99
N TYR A 4 -13.18 -25.13 -58.64
CA TYR A 4 -12.24 -24.15 -58.05
C TYR A 4 -12.92 -23.23 -57.02
N LEU A 5 -14.23 -22.97 -57.16
CA LEU A 5 -15.02 -22.25 -56.16
C LEU A 5 -15.21 -23.05 -54.86
N LEU A 6 -15.28 -24.39 -54.94
CA LEU A 6 -15.34 -25.28 -53.77
C LEU A 6 -13.98 -25.37 -53.05
N LEU A 7 -12.86 -25.34 -53.78
CA LEU A 7 -11.52 -25.33 -53.16
C LEU A 7 -11.18 -23.99 -52.50
N PHE A 8 -11.70 -22.86 -53.00
CA PHE A 8 -11.50 -21.55 -52.37
C PHE A 8 -12.34 -21.37 -51.09
N SER A 9 -13.49 -22.05 -51.00
CA SER A 9 -14.35 -22.05 -49.81
C SER A 9 -13.76 -22.83 -48.62
N LEU A 10 -12.80 -23.73 -48.84
CA LEU A 10 -12.22 -24.57 -47.79
C LEU A 10 -10.97 -23.95 -47.13
N ILE A 11 -10.39 -22.92 -47.74
CA ILE A 11 -9.15 -22.27 -47.26
C ILE A 11 -9.43 -21.13 -46.27
N VAL A 12 -10.66 -20.63 -46.20
CA VAL A 12 -11.03 -19.49 -45.33
C VAL A 12 -11.27 -19.90 -43.86
N PHE A 13 -11.23 -21.19 -43.53
CA PHE A 13 -11.51 -21.68 -42.16
C PHE A 13 -10.28 -21.82 -41.24
N PHE A 14 -9.07 -21.42 -41.67
CA PHE A 14 -7.84 -21.64 -40.89
C PHE A 14 -7.23 -20.41 -40.21
N THR A 15 -7.91 -19.27 -40.15
CA THR A 15 -7.37 -18.07 -39.49
C THR A 15 -8.32 -17.51 -38.42
N ALA A 16 -8.52 -18.28 -37.35
CA ALA A 16 -9.06 -17.76 -36.10
C ALA A 16 -8.39 -18.48 -34.93
N CYS A 17 -7.07 -18.32 -34.83
CA CYS A 17 -6.35 -18.62 -33.59
C CYS A 17 -6.41 -17.34 -32.76
N GLU A 18 -7.43 -17.24 -31.92
CA GLU A 18 -7.52 -16.19 -30.91
C GLU A 18 -6.55 -16.57 -29.79
N ASN A 19 -5.42 -15.86 -29.72
CA ASN A 19 -4.48 -15.98 -28.59
C ASN A 19 -5.17 -15.41 -27.36
N SER A 20 -5.98 -16.23 -26.70
CA SER A 20 -6.48 -15.97 -25.36
C SER A 20 -5.32 -16.18 -24.39
N THR A 21 -4.59 -15.11 -24.11
CA THR A 21 -3.75 -15.07 -22.92
C THR A 21 -4.69 -15.18 -21.73
N VAL A 22 -4.74 -16.36 -21.10
CA VAL A 22 -5.46 -16.53 -19.83
C VAL A 22 -4.81 -15.58 -18.84
N ALA A 23 -5.55 -14.55 -18.41
CA ALA A 23 -5.08 -13.66 -17.37
C ALA A 23 -4.72 -14.51 -16.15
N PRO A 24 -3.54 -14.31 -15.52
CA PRO A 24 -3.17 -15.08 -14.36
C PRO A 24 -4.25 -14.91 -13.27
N ASN A 25 -4.57 -15.99 -12.57
CA ASN A 25 -5.58 -15.98 -11.52
C ASN A 25 -5.19 -14.96 -10.44
N GLU A 26 -5.97 -13.88 -10.29
CA GLU A 26 -5.69 -12.78 -9.37
C GLU A 26 -5.52 -13.27 -7.92
N GLU A 27 -6.32 -14.26 -7.52
CA GLU A 27 -6.30 -14.85 -6.18
C GLU A 27 -5.00 -15.62 -5.91
N PHE A 28 -4.49 -16.31 -6.93
CA PHE A 28 -3.23 -17.04 -6.86
C PHE A 28 -2.03 -16.10 -6.70
N LEU A 29 -2.08 -14.93 -7.33
CA LEU A 29 -1.04 -13.91 -7.20
C LEU A 29 -1.18 -13.07 -5.92
N GLY A 30 -2.38 -12.98 -5.34
CA GLY A 30 -2.67 -12.11 -4.20
C GLY A 30 -3.01 -10.66 -4.60
N LEU A 31 -3.45 -10.41 -5.84
CA LEU A 31 -3.75 -9.05 -6.32
C LEU A 31 -4.91 -8.38 -5.57
N GLN A 32 -5.77 -9.18 -4.92
CA GLN A 32 -6.88 -8.73 -4.09
C GLN A 32 -6.45 -7.89 -2.88
N PHE A 33 -5.19 -7.97 -2.43
CA PHE A 33 -4.70 -7.13 -1.32
C PHE A 33 -4.39 -5.69 -1.74
N PHE A 34 -4.45 -5.38 -3.04
CA PHE A 34 -4.27 -4.03 -3.55
C PHE A 34 -5.27 -3.73 -4.67
N PRO A 35 -6.57 -3.65 -4.36
CA PRO A 35 -7.60 -3.50 -5.39
C PRO A 35 -7.45 -2.19 -6.18
N ILE A 36 -7.81 -2.25 -7.47
CA ILE A 36 -7.88 -1.10 -8.37
C ILE A 36 -9.36 -0.85 -8.66
N GLU A 37 -10.03 -0.13 -7.75
CA GLU A 37 -11.46 0.14 -7.81
C GLU A 37 -11.69 1.65 -7.92
N PHE A 38 -12.05 2.09 -9.13
CA PHE A 38 -12.16 3.51 -9.45
C PHE A 38 -13.27 4.25 -8.67
N GLN A 39 -14.32 3.53 -8.25
CA GLN A 39 -15.48 4.12 -7.59
C GLN A 39 -15.36 4.17 -6.06
N ASP A 40 -14.30 3.60 -5.50
CA ASP A 40 -14.12 3.56 -4.06
C ASP A 40 -13.40 4.81 -3.54
N VAL A 41 -13.90 5.33 -2.42
CA VAL A 41 -13.25 6.39 -1.66
C VAL A 41 -12.47 5.74 -0.52
N ASP A 42 -11.15 5.94 -0.53
CA ASP A 42 -10.29 5.40 0.51
C ASP A 42 -10.17 6.38 1.68
N LYS A 43 -10.93 6.15 2.76
CA LYS A 43 -10.95 7.03 3.94
C LYS A 43 -10.29 6.38 5.16
N TYR A 44 -9.41 7.11 5.82
CA TYR A 44 -8.65 6.65 6.98
C TYR A 44 -8.76 7.65 8.12
N SER A 45 -9.02 7.17 9.34
CA SER A 45 -8.73 7.94 10.55
C SER A 45 -7.24 7.91 10.83
N VAL A 46 -6.69 9.08 11.17
CA VAL A 46 -5.26 9.26 11.44
C VAL A 46 -5.07 9.88 12.82
N GLU A 47 -4.16 9.28 13.59
CA GLU A 47 -3.57 9.87 14.78
C GLU A 47 -2.07 10.05 14.51
N GLU A 48 -1.61 11.29 14.57
CA GLU A 48 -0.20 11.66 14.39
C GLU A 48 0.31 12.34 15.66
N ILE A 49 1.38 11.80 16.23
CA ILE A 49 2.06 12.30 17.41
C ILE A 49 3.46 12.72 16.98
N ASN A 50 3.78 14.00 17.13
CA ASN A 50 5.12 14.54 16.90
C ASN A 50 5.80 14.76 18.24
N TYR A 51 7.03 14.26 18.38
CA TYR A 51 7.93 14.52 19.50
C TYR A 51 8.97 15.52 18.97
N ASN A 52 8.88 16.77 19.42
CA ASN A 52 9.70 17.85 18.90
C ASN A 52 10.98 18.00 19.72
N ASN A 53 12.06 18.48 19.10
CA ASN A 53 13.37 18.67 19.74
C ASN A 53 13.37 19.66 20.91
N ASP A 54 12.29 20.45 21.10
CA ASP A 54 12.13 21.34 22.24
C ASP A 54 11.44 20.65 23.45
N GLY A 55 11.22 19.34 23.36
CA GLY A 55 10.55 18.52 24.36
C GLY A 55 9.02 18.60 24.31
N THR A 56 8.44 19.36 23.37
CA THR A 56 6.98 19.42 23.21
C THR A 56 6.44 18.20 22.47
N ILE A 57 5.22 17.79 22.83
CA ILE A 57 4.52 16.67 22.19
C ILE A 57 3.22 17.20 21.59
N ASP A 58 3.11 17.11 20.27
CA ASP A 58 1.94 17.55 19.52
C ASP A 58 1.17 16.34 18.99
N THR A 59 -0.07 16.17 19.45
CA THR A 59 -0.98 15.16 18.92
C THR A 59 -2.02 15.80 18.02
N SER A 60 -2.12 15.32 16.79
CA SER A 60 -3.14 15.71 15.83
C SER A 60 -3.97 14.50 15.41
N ARG A 61 -5.26 14.74 15.19
CA ARG A 61 -6.19 13.74 14.68
C ARG A 61 -6.95 14.33 13.49
N TYR A 62 -7.02 13.60 12.40
CA TYR A 62 -7.66 14.02 11.16
C TYR A 62 -8.08 12.79 10.34
N PHE A 63 -8.78 13.01 9.24
CA PHE A 63 -9.00 11.96 8.24
C PHE A 63 -8.14 12.20 7.01
N LEU A 64 -7.66 11.12 6.40
CA LEU A 64 -7.18 11.13 5.02
C LEU A 64 -8.24 10.51 4.13
N GLN A 65 -8.44 11.09 2.96
CA GLN A 65 -9.41 10.60 1.98
C GLN A 65 -8.78 10.65 0.58
N ASP A 66 -8.68 9.50 -0.09
CA ASP A 66 -8.23 9.44 -1.48
C ASP A 66 -9.44 9.43 -2.42
N GLU A 67 -9.39 10.29 -3.43
CA GLU A 67 -10.40 10.38 -4.48
C GLU A 67 -9.73 10.22 -5.84
N TRP A 68 -10.25 9.27 -6.64
CA TRP A 68 -9.73 8.92 -7.95
C TRP A 68 -10.43 9.70 -9.06
N ASN A 69 -9.65 10.27 -9.96
CA ASN A 69 -10.12 11.07 -11.09
C ASN A 69 -9.97 10.37 -12.42
N ASP A 70 -8.95 9.52 -12.57
CA ASP A 70 -8.74 8.72 -13.76
C ASP A 70 -8.36 7.27 -13.43
N SER A 71 -8.70 6.37 -14.34
CA SER A 71 -8.33 4.95 -14.33
C SER A 71 -7.76 4.57 -15.68
N ILE A 72 -6.46 4.30 -15.70
CA ILE A 72 -5.67 4.09 -16.91
C ILE A 72 -5.22 2.62 -16.95
N ALA A 73 -5.58 1.92 -18.03
CA ALA A 73 -5.02 0.61 -18.31
C ALA A 73 -3.55 0.75 -18.73
N ILE A 74 -2.67 -0.09 -18.18
CA ILE A 74 -1.25 -0.14 -18.52
C ILE A 74 -0.87 -1.58 -18.91
N ASP A 75 0.32 -1.76 -19.46
CA ASP A 75 0.79 -3.11 -19.76
C ASP A 75 0.88 -3.95 -18.47
N GLY A 76 0.26 -5.13 -18.50
CA GLY A 76 0.20 -6.05 -17.36
C GLY A 76 -0.55 -5.53 -16.13
N GLY A 77 -1.35 -4.45 -16.23
CA GLY A 77 -1.97 -3.85 -15.05
C GLY A 77 -2.90 -2.65 -15.27
N ALA A 78 -3.11 -1.91 -14.19
CA ALA A 78 -3.89 -0.68 -14.18
C ALA A 78 -3.33 0.34 -13.19
N LYS A 79 -3.68 1.60 -13.41
CA LYS A 79 -3.26 2.74 -12.61
C LYS A 79 -4.45 3.65 -12.31
N LEU A 80 -4.59 4.09 -11.07
CA LEU A 80 -5.50 5.16 -10.67
C LEU A 80 -4.72 6.44 -10.39
N GLU A 81 -5.24 7.58 -10.82
CA GLU A 81 -4.70 8.90 -10.50
C GLU A 81 -5.74 9.73 -9.77
N GLY A 82 -5.31 10.50 -8.77
CA GLY A 82 -6.23 11.23 -7.92
C GLY A 82 -5.57 12.23 -6.99
N TYR A 83 -6.33 12.64 -5.98
CA TYR A 83 -5.87 13.51 -4.90
C TYR A 83 -6.12 12.88 -3.54
N ARG A 84 -5.15 13.07 -2.64
CA ARG A 84 -5.31 12.79 -1.22
C ARG A 84 -5.71 14.09 -0.52
N TYR A 85 -6.82 14.02 0.19
CA TYR A 85 -7.34 15.10 1.02
C TYR A 85 -7.06 14.83 2.49
N ARG A 86 -6.76 15.90 3.23
CA ARG A 86 -6.82 15.92 4.69
C ARG A 86 -8.12 16.60 5.11
N ILE A 87 -8.85 15.97 6.03
CA ILE A 87 -10.07 16.50 6.63
C ILE A 87 -9.79 16.71 8.12
N ASN A 88 -9.69 17.96 8.54
CA ASN A 88 -9.41 18.34 9.92
C ASN A 88 -10.65 18.13 10.82
N GLN A 89 -10.47 18.18 12.15
CA GLN A 89 -11.56 17.95 13.11
C GLN A 89 -12.70 18.97 12.99
N ASN A 90 -12.41 20.18 12.51
CA ASN A 90 -13.41 21.21 12.24
C ASN A 90 -14.18 20.98 10.92
N GLY A 91 -13.83 19.94 10.16
CA GLY A 91 -14.43 19.61 8.86
C GLY A 91 -13.74 20.24 7.66
N ASP A 92 -12.71 21.07 7.87
CA ASP A 92 -11.98 21.69 6.76
C ASP A 92 -11.27 20.62 5.94
N LYS A 93 -11.53 20.62 4.63
CA LYS A 93 -10.97 19.67 3.67
C LYS A 93 -9.97 20.39 2.76
N GLU A 94 -8.75 19.89 2.71
CA GLU A 94 -7.68 20.43 1.87
C GLU A 94 -6.96 19.32 1.10
N ILE A 95 -6.47 19.65 -0.09
CA ILE A 95 -5.62 18.73 -0.87
C ILE A 95 -4.22 18.76 -0.25
N VAL A 96 -3.71 17.60 0.15
CA VAL A 96 -2.35 17.47 0.71
C VAL A 96 -1.37 16.79 -0.24
N SER A 97 -1.84 16.03 -1.22
CA SER A 97 -0.97 15.39 -2.20
C SER A 97 -1.71 14.94 -3.46
N THR A 98 -0.98 14.82 -4.57
CA THR A 98 -1.39 13.96 -5.69
C THR A 98 -1.13 12.51 -5.31
N ILE A 99 -2.01 11.60 -5.72
CA ILE A 99 -1.86 10.18 -5.43
C ILE A 99 -1.98 9.35 -6.71
N ILE A 100 -1.07 8.39 -6.90
CA ILE A 100 -1.12 7.44 -7.99
C ILE A 100 -1.00 6.03 -7.42
N LYS A 101 -1.97 5.18 -7.72
CA LYS A 101 -2.00 3.78 -7.30
C LYS A 101 -1.79 2.89 -8.52
N THR A 102 -0.72 2.13 -8.57
CA THR A 102 -0.41 1.26 -9.72
C THR A 102 -0.39 -0.19 -9.28
N ARG A 103 -1.02 -1.07 -10.05
CA ARG A 103 -0.94 -2.52 -9.85
C ARG A 103 -0.64 -3.21 -11.16
N THR A 104 0.36 -4.07 -11.16
CA THR A 104 0.65 -5.03 -12.24
C THR A 104 0.56 -6.46 -11.72
N SER A 105 0.82 -7.45 -12.57
CA SER A 105 0.95 -8.85 -12.12
C SER A 105 2.16 -9.11 -11.21
N ASN A 106 3.13 -8.17 -11.14
CA ASN A 106 4.40 -8.36 -10.44
C ASN A 106 4.53 -7.49 -9.18
N LEU A 107 3.90 -6.31 -9.16
CA LEU A 107 4.01 -5.39 -8.03
C LEU A 107 2.79 -4.47 -7.88
N ALA A 108 2.67 -3.90 -6.69
CA ALA A 108 1.80 -2.78 -6.37
C ALA A 108 2.65 -1.60 -5.90
N LYS A 109 2.38 -0.41 -6.43
CA LYS A 109 3.06 0.84 -6.12
C LYS A 109 2.07 1.91 -5.67
N LEU A 110 2.50 2.75 -4.74
CA LEU A 110 1.80 3.95 -4.34
C LEU A 110 2.74 5.15 -4.45
N GLN A 111 2.36 6.12 -5.26
CA GLN A 111 3.06 7.38 -5.36
C GLN A 111 2.24 8.49 -4.69
N LEU A 112 2.83 9.16 -3.70
CA LEU A 112 2.28 10.34 -3.02
C LEU A 112 3.18 11.54 -3.32
N GLY A 113 2.69 12.45 -4.16
CA GLY A 113 3.49 13.55 -4.68
C GLY A 113 4.70 13.03 -5.46
N ASN A 114 5.89 13.28 -4.92
CA ASN A 114 7.18 12.84 -5.50
C ASN A 114 7.76 11.60 -4.81
N SER A 115 7.04 11.00 -3.84
CA SER A 115 7.47 9.79 -3.14
C SER A 115 6.81 8.57 -3.79
N ASP A 116 7.59 7.68 -4.41
CA ASP A 116 7.12 6.38 -4.95
C ASP A 116 7.56 5.26 -4.00
N GLU A 117 6.66 4.36 -3.65
CA GLU A 117 6.94 3.20 -2.81
C GLU A 117 6.34 1.93 -3.44
N VAL A 118 7.14 0.85 -3.49
CA VAL A 118 6.67 -0.49 -3.83
C VAL A 118 6.01 -1.10 -2.60
N LYS A 119 4.68 -0.99 -2.54
CA LYS A 119 3.87 -1.45 -1.42
C LYS A 119 3.78 -2.95 -1.32
N LEU A 120 3.63 -3.68 -2.43
CA LEU A 120 3.58 -5.15 -2.45
C LEU A 120 4.35 -5.71 -3.64
N SER A 121 4.96 -6.88 -3.46
CA SER A 121 5.57 -7.68 -4.53
C SER A 121 4.79 -8.98 -4.74
N PHE A 122 4.30 -9.22 -5.96
CA PHE A 122 3.52 -10.40 -6.33
C PHE A 122 4.41 -11.50 -6.95
N PRO A 123 4.05 -12.79 -6.85
CA PRO A 123 2.95 -13.33 -6.04
C PRO A 123 3.19 -13.17 -4.54
N ILE A 124 2.12 -13.07 -3.75
CA ILE A 124 2.17 -13.00 -2.29
C ILE A 124 2.62 -14.34 -1.72
N ALA A 125 3.64 -14.29 -0.85
CA ALA A 125 4.13 -15.42 -0.07
C ALA A 125 4.69 -14.90 1.26
N GLU A 126 4.52 -15.67 2.34
CA GLU A 126 5.17 -15.38 3.63
C GLU A 126 6.69 -15.44 3.48
N ASP A 127 7.40 -14.64 4.28
CA ASP A 127 8.85 -14.44 4.27
C ASP A 127 9.42 -13.88 2.95
N LYS A 128 8.56 -13.46 2.01
CA LYS A 128 9.01 -12.78 0.80
C LYS A 128 9.38 -11.34 1.12
N SER A 129 10.57 -10.94 0.65
CA SER A 129 11.10 -9.59 0.83
C SER A 129 11.40 -8.88 -0.49
N TRP A 130 11.37 -7.55 -0.49
CA TRP A 130 11.74 -6.69 -1.63
C TRP A 130 12.17 -5.30 -1.15
N ASN A 131 12.95 -4.59 -1.96
CA ASN A 131 13.22 -3.17 -1.72
C ASN A 131 11.94 -2.34 -1.97
N GLY A 132 11.44 -1.70 -0.91
CA GLY A 132 10.22 -0.89 -0.90
C GLY A 132 10.40 0.50 -1.50
N VAL A 133 11.64 0.97 -1.66
CA VAL A 133 11.95 2.30 -2.20
C VAL A 133 12.68 2.21 -3.56
N PRO A 134 12.71 3.29 -4.35
CA PRO A 134 13.44 3.32 -5.61
C PRO A 134 14.95 3.06 -5.43
N GLU A 135 15.59 2.47 -6.45
CA GLU A 135 17.01 2.05 -6.41
C GLU A 135 17.99 3.22 -6.21
N GLU A 136 17.57 4.46 -6.47
CA GLU A 136 18.38 5.65 -6.20
C GLU A 136 18.48 6.03 -4.71
N PHE A 137 17.68 5.43 -3.83
CA PHE A 137 17.71 5.65 -2.37
C PHE A 137 18.41 4.50 -1.65
N GLU A 138 18.69 4.69 -0.35
CA GLU A 138 19.13 3.59 0.52
C GLU A 138 18.03 2.52 0.58
N GLU A 139 18.43 1.25 0.47
CA GLU A 139 17.51 0.13 0.44
C GLU A 139 16.68 0.05 1.73
N ASP A 140 15.38 -0.15 1.57
CA ASP A 140 14.42 -0.28 2.66
C ASP A 140 13.62 -1.57 2.42
N GLU A 141 14.05 -2.66 3.06
CA GLU A 141 13.56 -4.01 2.79
C GLU A 141 12.20 -4.26 3.46
N TYR A 142 11.17 -4.50 2.65
CA TYR A 142 9.83 -4.85 3.12
C TYR A 142 9.67 -6.36 3.10
N THR A 143 9.04 -6.93 4.12
CA THR A 143 8.84 -8.38 4.26
C THR A 143 7.39 -8.71 4.58
N ILE A 144 6.85 -9.76 3.95
CA ILE A 144 5.54 -10.30 4.30
C ILE A 144 5.67 -11.23 5.50
N LEU A 145 5.15 -10.84 6.65
CA LEU A 145 5.20 -11.65 7.87
C LEU A 145 4.05 -12.67 7.95
N LYS A 146 2.86 -12.28 7.50
CA LYS A 146 1.66 -13.13 7.51
C LYS A 146 0.86 -12.92 6.24
N ALA A 147 0.41 -13.98 5.61
CA ALA A 147 -0.42 -13.90 4.41
C ALA A 147 -1.57 -14.90 4.48
N PHE A 148 -2.73 -14.49 3.95
CA PHE A 148 -3.93 -15.32 3.86
C PHE A 148 -4.50 -15.77 5.22
N GLN A 149 -4.29 -14.94 6.25
CA GLN A 149 -4.75 -15.20 7.61
C GLN A 149 -5.80 -14.17 8.04
N SER A 150 -6.60 -14.51 9.05
CA SER A 150 -7.52 -13.56 9.65
C SER A 150 -6.80 -12.53 10.51
N TYR A 151 -7.30 -11.30 10.54
CA TYR A 151 -6.80 -10.23 11.39
C TYR A 151 -7.96 -9.51 12.08
N ASP A 152 -7.87 -9.42 13.40
CA ASP A 152 -8.82 -8.67 14.23
C ASP A 152 -8.34 -7.21 14.34
N LEU A 153 -9.18 -6.27 13.92
CA LEU A 153 -8.92 -4.85 13.99
C LEU A 153 -10.10 -4.14 14.68
N ALA A 154 -9.88 -3.76 15.94
CA ALA A 154 -10.91 -3.19 16.81
C ALA A 154 -12.15 -4.10 16.88
N ASP A 155 -13.30 -3.64 16.37
CA ASP A 155 -14.58 -4.35 16.44
C ASP A 155 -14.87 -5.21 15.19
N SER A 156 -13.91 -5.34 14.26
CA SER A 156 -14.05 -6.06 12.99
C SER A 156 -13.01 -7.15 12.81
N THR A 157 -13.41 -8.29 12.24
CA THR A 157 -12.49 -9.37 11.83
C THR A 157 -12.43 -9.48 10.31
N PHE A 158 -11.24 -9.30 9.75
CA PHE A 158 -10.96 -9.51 8.32
C PHE A 158 -10.45 -10.92 8.13
N GLN A 159 -11.17 -11.75 7.36
CA GLN A 159 -10.86 -13.19 7.25
C GLN A 159 -9.59 -13.49 6.44
N ASN A 160 -9.26 -12.63 5.47
CA ASN A 160 -8.16 -12.84 4.55
C ASN A 160 -7.34 -11.55 4.46
N THR A 161 -6.18 -11.56 5.12
CA THR A 161 -5.29 -10.40 5.26
C THR A 161 -3.84 -10.71 4.94
N LEU A 162 -3.09 -9.64 4.75
CA LEU A 162 -1.66 -9.62 4.47
C LEU A 162 -1.01 -8.60 5.40
N GLN A 163 -0.01 -9.01 6.16
CA GLN A 163 0.80 -8.15 7.02
C GLN A 163 2.19 -7.96 6.41
N VAL A 164 2.54 -6.70 6.17
CA VAL A 164 3.86 -6.28 5.67
C VAL A 164 4.58 -5.52 6.76
N ILE A 165 5.84 -5.89 7.00
CA ILE A 165 6.77 -5.22 7.91
C ILE A 165 7.80 -4.50 7.05
N GLN A 166 7.92 -3.20 7.21
CA GLN A 166 8.96 -2.39 6.57
C GLN A 166 10.17 -2.26 7.50
N GLU A 167 9.92 -2.15 8.81
CA GLU A 167 10.94 -2.19 9.86
C GLU A 167 10.27 -2.54 11.20
N ASP A 168 10.96 -3.27 12.07
CA ASP A 168 10.53 -3.58 13.44
C ASP A 168 11.76 -3.59 14.37
N ASN A 169 12.52 -2.50 14.33
CA ASN A 169 13.63 -2.24 15.22
C ASN A 169 13.11 -1.75 16.58
N GLN A 170 13.14 -2.65 17.55
CA GLN A 170 12.76 -2.38 18.93
C GLN A 170 13.96 -2.03 19.83
N ASP A 171 15.06 -1.53 19.25
CA ASP A 171 16.14 -0.94 20.04
C ASP A 171 15.56 0.18 20.91
N SER A 172 15.95 0.17 22.17
CA SER A 172 15.44 1.10 23.19
C SER A 172 16.55 1.98 23.78
N ILE A 173 17.74 1.92 23.18
CA ILE A 173 18.93 2.67 23.56
C ILE A 173 19.20 3.78 22.53
N SER A 174 19.18 3.46 21.23
CA SER A 174 19.49 4.43 20.17
C SER A 174 18.24 5.00 19.50
N ASN A 175 17.41 4.14 18.92
CA ASN A 175 16.29 4.51 18.08
C ASN A 175 15.26 3.38 18.04
N TYR A 176 13.99 3.74 17.92
CA TYR A 176 12.88 2.83 17.72
C TYR A 176 12.28 3.09 16.34
N ASP A 177 12.24 2.08 15.48
CA ASP A 177 11.57 2.15 14.17
C ASP A 177 10.60 0.97 14.03
N GLN A 178 9.31 1.27 13.98
CA GLN A 178 8.28 0.29 13.71
C GLN A 178 7.37 0.78 12.59
N ARG A 179 7.38 0.05 11.47
CA ARG A 179 6.59 0.34 10.28
C ARG A 179 5.89 -0.91 9.79
N ILE A 180 4.58 -0.95 10.00
CA ILE A 180 3.74 -2.11 9.71
C ILE A 180 2.51 -1.67 8.93
N GLU A 181 2.19 -2.41 7.87
CA GLU A 181 0.97 -2.24 7.08
C GLU A 181 0.19 -3.55 7.05
N VAL A 182 -1.13 -3.46 7.17
CA VAL A 182 -2.05 -4.61 7.08
C VAL A 182 -3.07 -4.34 5.99
N TYR A 183 -3.19 -5.28 5.06
CA TYR A 183 -4.09 -5.23 3.93
C TYR A 183 -5.15 -6.33 4.06
N ALA A 184 -6.39 -6.04 3.70
CA ALA A 184 -7.45 -7.04 3.56
C ALA A 184 -7.80 -7.27 2.09
N ALA A 185 -8.14 -8.51 1.77
CA ALA A 185 -8.59 -8.91 0.43
C ALA A 185 -9.83 -8.10 0.01
N ASN A 186 -9.79 -7.55 -1.21
CA ASN A 186 -10.82 -6.71 -1.83
C ASN A 186 -11.13 -5.41 -1.06
N VAL A 187 -10.24 -4.99 -0.17
CA VAL A 187 -10.35 -3.72 0.57
C VAL A 187 -9.07 -2.90 0.43
N GLY A 188 -7.91 -3.55 0.40
CA GLY A 188 -6.62 -2.88 0.42
C GLY A 188 -6.16 -2.57 1.84
N LEU A 189 -5.48 -1.45 2.02
CA LEU A 189 -4.91 -1.06 3.32
C LEU A 189 -6.03 -0.88 4.35
N ILE A 190 -5.98 -1.63 5.45
CA ILE A 190 -6.93 -1.51 6.57
C ILE A 190 -6.30 -0.87 7.81
N TYR A 191 -5.00 -1.03 7.98
CA TYR A 191 -4.27 -0.49 9.12
C TYR A 191 -2.81 -0.21 8.74
N ARG A 192 -2.27 0.87 9.30
CA ARG A 192 -0.85 1.20 9.23
C ARG A 192 -0.39 1.80 10.55
N ILE A 193 0.79 1.41 11.00
CA ILE A 193 1.55 2.14 12.02
C ILE A 193 2.94 2.46 11.47
N SER A 194 3.40 3.68 11.73
CA SER A 194 4.74 4.15 11.39
C SER A 194 5.24 4.95 12.57
N SER A 195 6.22 4.42 13.31
CA SER A 195 6.77 5.06 14.50
C SER A 195 8.27 5.07 14.40
N GLN A 196 8.84 6.25 14.20
CA GLN A 196 10.28 6.47 14.10
C GLN A 196 10.67 7.48 15.17
N LEU A 197 11.38 7.00 16.18
CA LEU A 197 11.74 7.75 17.38
C LEU A 197 13.24 7.64 17.61
N GLU A 198 13.85 8.76 17.95
CA GLU A 198 15.22 8.84 18.45
C GLU A 198 15.18 9.02 19.95
N PHE A 199 15.97 8.23 20.68
CA PHE A 199 16.07 8.35 22.12
C PHE A 199 17.23 9.27 22.50
N CYS A 200 17.11 9.90 23.66
CA CYS A 200 18.12 10.74 24.26
C CYS A 200 19.41 9.93 24.51
N ARG A 201 20.52 10.42 23.96
CA ARG A 201 21.84 9.75 24.01
C ARG A 201 22.84 10.44 24.93
N ASP A 202 22.41 11.49 25.63
CA ASP A 202 23.24 12.17 26.62
C ASP A 202 23.49 11.28 27.83
N THR A 203 24.62 11.50 28.50
CA THR A 203 25.03 10.67 29.65
C THR A 203 23.99 10.66 30.78
N GLU A 204 23.17 11.71 30.87
CA GLU A 204 22.15 11.87 31.91
C GLU A 204 20.88 11.04 31.67
N CYS A 205 20.58 10.73 30.40
CA CYS A 205 19.33 10.09 29.96
C CYS A 205 19.55 8.76 29.23
N LEU A 206 20.80 8.37 28.97
CA LEU A 206 21.13 7.17 28.21
C LEU A 206 20.51 5.91 28.83
N GLY A 207 19.71 5.20 28.04
CA GLY A 207 19.02 3.97 28.46
C GLY A 207 17.77 4.19 29.31
N LEU A 208 17.34 5.44 29.52
CA LEU A 208 16.06 5.76 30.18
C LEU A 208 14.86 5.73 29.21
N GLN A 209 15.09 5.49 27.92
CA GLN A 209 14.06 5.51 26.87
C GLN A 209 13.33 6.86 26.77
N GLU A 210 14.01 7.95 27.14
CA GLU A 210 13.51 9.31 26.95
C GLU A 210 13.58 9.65 25.46
N ILE A 211 12.45 10.01 24.87
CA ILE A 211 12.37 10.37 23.45
C ILE A 211 12.95 11.78 23.28
N ASP A 212 13.94 11.91 22.40
CA ASP A 212 14.51 13.20 22.00
C ASP A 212 13.61 13.84 20.94
N PHE A 213 13.39 13.14 19.82
CA PHE A 213 12.45 13.55 18.79
C PHE A 213 11.97 12.38 17.94
N GLY A 214 10.94 12.62 17.16
CA GLY A 214 10.43 11.63 16.21
C GLY A 214 8.95 11.79 15.93
N LYS A 215 8.38 10.78 15.29
CA LYS A 215 6.99 10.79 14.87
C LYS A 215 6.36 9.40 14.96
N THR A 216 5.14 9.37 15.47
CA THR A 216 4.27 8.19 15.38
C THR A 216 3.01 8.55 14.61
N ILE A 217 2.71 7.79 13.56
CA ILE A 217 1.47 7.88 12.79
C ILE A 217 0.76 6.53 12.89
N ARG A 218 -0.53 6.57 13.24
CA ARG A 218 -1.44 5.43 13.15
C ARG A 218 -2.55 5.78 12.17
N MET A 219 -2.77 4.93 11.19
CA MET A 219 -3.87 5.05 10.24
C MET A 219 -4.76 3.81 10.32
N ARG A 220 -6.07 4.02 10.32
CA ARG A 220 -7.07 2.95 10.30
C ARG A 220 -8.11 3.26 9.24
N ARG A 221 -8.44 2.27 8.40
CA ARG A 221 -9.50 2.39 7.40
C ARG A 221 -10.85 2.58 8.08
N GLU A 222 -11.63 3.53 7.57
CA GLU A 222 -13.01 3.74 7.97
C GLU A 222 -13.95 3.15 6.92
N PHE A 223 -15.04 2.54 7.39
CA PHE A 223 -16.10 1.96 6.58
C PHE A 223 -17.38 2.69 6.99
N ASP A 224 -17.73 3.74 6.23
CA ASP A 224 -18.96 4.52 6.45
C ASP A 224 -20.22 3.75 5.99
#